data_AF-A0A8B3JGI8-F1
#
_entry.id   AF-A0A8B3JGI8-F1
#
_cell.length_a   1.000
_cell.length_b   1.000
_cell.length_c   1.000
_cell.angle_alpha   90.00
_cell.angle_beta   90.00
_cell.angle_gamma   90.00
#
_symmetry.space_group_name_H-M   'P 1'
#
loop_
_entity.id
_entity.type
_entity.pdbx_description
1 polymer ?
#
loop_
_entity_poly.entity_id
_entity_poly.type
_entity_poly.pdbx_seq_one_letter_code
_entity_poly.pdbx_strand_id
1 'polypeptide(L)'
;MSKESYTALDYINDAIDAINHRLEQNPTFSLYIMAKNQLDYIRSILTGAEKDKSKLHTLNPGVLASKEFDTTDAELAQHLSNANYIASQMGQGLKVILPHEQDVEYLKRQKRYRK
;
A
#
# COMPACT_ATOMS: atom_id res chain seq x y z
N MET A 1 -7.50 -15.69 -3.86
CA MET A 1 -7.31 -15.97 -2.41
C MET A 1 -8.48 -15.39 -1.64
N SER A 2 -9.00 -16.10 -0.64
CA SER A 2 -9.88 -15.48 0.36
C SER A 2 -9.08 -14.43 1.12
N LYS A 3 -9.69 -13.27 1.43
CA LYS A 3 -9.00 -12.18 2.16
C LYS A 3 -8.53 -12.59 3.56
N GLU A 4 -8.95 -13.75 4.06
CA GLU A 4 -8.62 -14.28 5.40
C GLU A 4 -7.17 -14.73 5.57
N SER A 5 -6.43 -15.00 4.49
CA SER A 5 -5.01 -15.37 4.55
C SER A 5 -4.09 -14.30 3.98
N TYR A 6 -4.60 -13.09 3.72
CA TYR A 6 -3.80 -12.01 3.16
C TYR A 6 -2.84 -11.47 4.21
N THR A 7 -1.61 -11.22 3.82
CA THR A 7 -0.57 -10.65 4.67
C THR A 7 -0.22 -9.23 4.23
N ALA A 8 0.55 -8.52 5.07
CA ALA A 8 1.09 -7.22 4.69
C ALA A 8 1.98 -7.32 3.44
N LEU A 9 2.71 -8.43 3.31
CA LEU A 9 3.57 -8.68 2.16
C LEU A 9 2.75 -8.87 0.88
N ASP A 10 1.60 -9.53 0.95
CA ASP A 10 0.71 -9.71 -0.21
C ASP A 10 0.19 -8.37 -0.73
N TYR A 11 -0.24 -7.46 0.16
CA TYR A 11 -0.65 -6.10 -0.25
C TYR A 11 0.45 -5.32 -0.96
N ILE A 12 1.69 -5.46 -0.50
CA ILE A 12 2.84 -4.79 -1.12
C ILE A 12 3.21 -5.45 -2.45
N ASN A 13 3.15 -6.78 -2.54
CA ASN A 13 3.39 -7.50 -3.78
C ASN A 13 2.34 -7.15 -4.84
N ASP A 14 1.05 -7.08 -4.49
CA ASP A 14 0.01 -6.66 -5.43
C ASP A 14 0.27 -5.25 -5.97
N ALA A 15 0.69 -4.33 -5.10
CA ALA A 15 1.03 -2.98 -5.51
C ALA A 15 2.24 -2.95 -6.45
N ILE A 16 3.22 -3.83 -6.21
CA ILE A 16 4.40 -4.00 -7.08
C ILE A 16 4.00 -4.60 -8.43
N ASP A 17 3.11 -5.58 -8.45
CA ASP A 17 2.64 -6.19 -9.69
C ASP A 17 1.81 -5.19 -10.51
N ALA A 18 0.93 -4.44 -9.85
CA ALA A 18 0.16 -3.37 -10.46
C ALA A 18 1.06 -2.30 -11.09
N ILE A 19 2.11 -1.84 -10.40
CA ILE A 19 3.04 -0.84 -10.93
C ILE A 19 3.93 -1.40 -12.04
N ASN A 20 4.38 -2.65 -11.93
CA ASN A 20 5.18 -3.30 -12.98
C ASN A 20 4.39 -3.40 -14.28
N HIS A 21 3.12 -3.80 -14.22
CA HIS A 21 2.25 -3.83 -15.40
C HIS A 21 2.16 -2.46 -16.10
N ARG A 22 2.10 -1.38 -15.32
CA ARG A 22 2.04 -0.01 -15.85
C ARG A 22 3.38 0.48 -16.39
N LEU A 23 4.49 0.05 -15.79
CA LEU A 23 5.84 0.27 -16.29
C LEU A 23 6.14 -0.49 -17.57
N GLU A 24 5.55 -1.66 -17.79
CA GLU A 24 5.67 -2.37 -19.08
C GLU A 24 5.10 -1.52 -20.23
N GLN A 25 3.99 -0.82 -19.97
CA GLN A 25 3.35 0.07 -20.95
C GLN A 25 4.07 1.41 -21.07
N ASN A 26 4.58 1.95 -19.95
CA ASN A 26 5.23 3.26 -19.88
C ASN A 26 6.55 3.21 -19.07
N PRO A 27 7.63 2.63 -19.61
CA PRO A 27 8.84 2.32 -18.83
C PRO A 27 9.59 3.53 -18.28
N THR A 28 9.41 4.69 -18.89
CA THR A 28 10.13 5.94 -18.55
C THR A 28 9.30 6.89 -17.70
N PHE A 29 8.08 6.51 -17.32
CA PHE A 29 7.22 7.38 -16.53
C PHE A 29 7.74 7.51 -15.09
N SER A 30 8.23 8.70 -14.76
CA SER A 30 8.97 8.98 -13.52
C SER A 30 8.16 8.69 -12.25
N LEU A 31 6.85 8.94 -12.26
CA LEU A 31 5.98 8.68 -11.12
C LEU A 31 5.83 7.18 -10.85
N TYR A 32 5.79 6.34 -11.89
CA TYR A 32 5.75 4.89 -11.69
C TYR A 32 7.07 4.35 -11.15
N ILE A 33 8.20 4.84 -11.67
CA ILE A 33 9.52 4.49 -11.16
C ILE A 33 9.64 4.89 -9.67
N MET A 34 9.19 6.09 -9.32
CA MET A 34 9.19 6.58 -7.95
C MET A 34 8.31 5.71 -7.04
N ALA A 35 7.08 5.40 -7.46
CA ALA A 35 6.16 4.55 -6.71
C ALA A 35 6.76 3.15 -6.48
N LYS A 36 7.33 2.54 -7.53
CA LYS A 36 7.98 1.23 -7.46
C LYS A 36 9.14 1.23 -6.46
N ASN A 37 10.01 2.24 -6.49
CA ASN A 37 11.13 2.33 -5.55
C ASN A 37 10.68 2.41 -4.09
N GLN A 38 9.58 3.13 -3.81
CA GLN A 38 9.00 3.18 -2.46
C GLN A 38 8.42 1.83 -2.03
N LEU A 39 7.70 1.15 -2.93
CA LEU A 39 7.13 -0.18 -2.66
C LEU A 39 8.21 -1.24 -2.45
N ASP A 40 9.27 -1.26 -3.26
CA ASP A 40 10.39 -2.18 -3.13
C ASP A 40 11.10 -2.02 -1.77
N TYR A 41 11.23 -0.79 -1.28
CA TYR A 41 11.78 -0.52 0.05
C TYR A 41 10.83 -0.98 1.18
N ILE A 42 9.52 -0.76 1.05
CA ILE A 42 8.57 -1.29 2.06
C ILE A 42 8.65 -2.82 2.09
N ARG A 43 8.74 -3.47 0.92
CA ARG A 43 8.91 -4.92 0.80
C ARG A 43 10.19 -5.40 1.49
N SER A 44 11.32 -4.71 1.30
CA SER A 44 12.60 -5.12 1.91
C SER A 44 12.59 -5.06 3.43
N ILE A 45 11.85 -4.11 4.02
CA ILE A 45 11.64 -4.06 5.48
C ILE A 45 10.78 -5.25 5.94
N LEU A 46 9.71 -5.56 5.20
CA LEU A 46 8.80 -6.67 5.55
C LEU A 46 9.48 -8.05 5.46
N THR A 47 10.37 -8.24 4.48
CA THR A 47 11.15 -9.48 4.35
C THR A 47 12.37 -9.54 5.27
N GLY A 48 12.66 -8.47 6.00
CA GLY A 48 13.81 -8.36 6.90
C GLY A 48 15.16 -8.18 6.19
N ALA A 49 15.16 -7.96 4.87
CA ALA A 49 16.36 -7.66 4.09
C ALA A 49 16.92 -6.27 4.43
N GLU A 50 16.04 -5.30 4.67
CA GLU A 50 16.38 -3.98 5.20
C GLU A 50 15.98 -3.89 6.67
N LYS A 51 16.86 -3.32 7.50
CA LYS A 51 16.66 -3.16 8.94
C LYS A 51 16.49 -1.70 9.34
N ASP A 52 17.02 -0.79 8.53
CA ASP A 52 16.87 0.64 8.76
C ASP A 52 15.46 1.08 8.37
N LYS A 53 14.63 1.34 9.37
CA LYS A 53 13.25 1.83 9.23
C LYS A 53 13.16 3.36 9.17
N SER A 54 14.28 4.08 9.31
CA SER A 54 14.28 5.55 9.39
C SER A 54 13.64 6.20 8.16
N LYS A 55 13.81 5.59 6.98
CA LYS A 55 13.27 6.12 5.73
C LYS A 55 11.77 5.91 5.59
N LEU A 56 11.12 5.05 6.39
CA LEU A 56 9.65 4.87 6.35
C LEU A 56 8.90 6.20 6.58
N HIS A 57 9.44 7.09 7.43
CA HIS A 57 8.85 8.41 7.70
C HIS A 57 8.98 9.39 6.53
N THR A 58 9.86 9.10 5.57
CA THR A 58 10.10 9.93 4.38
C THR A 58 9.32 9.45 3.16
N LEU A 59 8.82 8.22 3.19
CA LEU A 59 7.98 7.67 2.13
C LEU A 59 6.61 8.32 2.17
N ASN A 60 6.05 8.59 0.99
CA ASN A 60 4.73 9.17 0.86
C ASN A 60 3.95 8.51 -0.30
N PRO A 61 3.79 7.17 -0.31
CA PRO A 61 3.01 6.50 -1.37
C PRO A 61 1.54 6.94 -1.34
N GLY A 62 1.00 7.35 -0.18
CA GLY A 62 -0.34 7.93 -0.09
C GLY A 62 -0.49 9.31 -0.76
N VAL A 63 0.59 10.10 -0.84
CA VAL A 63 0.57 11.37 -1.58
C VAL A 63 0.54 11.10 -3.08
N LEU A 64 1.32 10.14 -3.57
CA LEU A 64 1.25 9.69 -4.96
C LEU A 64 -0.15 9.16 -5.30
N ALA A 65 -0.72 8.33 -4.43
CA ALA A 65 -2.08 7.81 -4.60
C ALA A 65 -3.11 8.93 -4.78
N SER A 66 -3.17 9.87 -3.82
CA SER A 66 -4.21 10.90 -3.77
C SER A 66 -4.04 12.04 -4.77
N LYS A 67 -2.79 12.40 -5.12
CA LYS A 67 -2.53 13.58 -5.98
C LYS A 67 -2.32 13.23 -7.44
N GLU A 68 -1.72 12.08 -7.73
CA GLU A 68 -1.31 11.73 -9.08
C GLU A 68 -2.23 10.68 -9.72
N PHE A 69 -2.74 9.75 -8.90
CA PHE A 69 -3.41 8.54 -9.41
C PHE A 69 -4.91 8.45 -9.10
N ASP A 70 -5.44 9.23 -8.16
CA ASP A 70 -6.86 9.12 -7.73
C ASP A 70 -7.86 9.25 -8.89
N THR A 71 -7.59 10.14 -9.84
CA THR A 71 -8.46 10.38 -11.00
C THR A 71 -8.00 9.66 -12.28
N THR A 72 -6.73 9.27 -12.37
CA THR A 72 -6.13 8.72 -13.59
C THR A 72 -6.01 7.20 -13.54
N ASP A 73 -5.87 6.64 -12.34
CA ASP A 73 -5.64 5.22 -12.09
C ASP A 73 -6.08 4.83 -10.67
N ALA A 74 -7.39 4.76 -10.48
CA ALA A 74 -8.00 4.49 -9.17
C ALA A 74 -7.56 3.15 -8.55
N GLU A 75 -7.27 2.15 -9.38
CA GLU A 75 -6.75 0.86 -8.93
C GLU A 75 -5.35 1.04 -8.30
N LEU A 76 -4.44 1.71 -9.02
CA LEU A 76 -3.10 1.99 -8.49
C LEU A 76 -3.15 2.88 -7.24
N ALA A 77 -4.02 3.89 -7.24
CA ALA A 77 -4.22 4.75 -6.08
C ALA A 77 -4.64 3.93 -4.84
N GLN A 78 -5.53 2.94 -5.01
CA GLN A 78 -5.95 2.06 -3.92
C GLN A 78 -4.79 1.19 -3.41
N HIS A 79 -3.99 0.61 -4.31
CA HIS A 79 -2.82 -0.19 -3.93
C HIS A 79 -1.77 0.64 -3.15
N LEU A 80 -1.47 1.84 -3.64
CA LEU A 80 -0.54 2.75 -2.98
C LEU A 80 -1.05 3.26 -1.64
N SER A 81 -2.37 3.47 -1.51
CA SER A 81 -3.01 3.82 -0.23
C SER A 81 -2.91 2.69 0.79
N ASN A 82 -3.13 1.44 0.37
CA ASN A 82 -2.95 0.26 1.23
C ASN A 82 -1.49 0.12 1.70
N ALA A 83 -0.53 0.30 0.77
CA ALA A 83 0.89 0.28 1.08
C ALA A 83 1.28 1.39 2.07
N ASN A 84 0.73 2.60 1.90
CA ASN A 84 0.94 3.72 2.81
C ASN A 84 0.44 3.40 4.23
N TYR A 85 -0.74 2.80 4.33
CA TYR A 85 -1.30 2.41 5.63
C TYR A 85 -0.39 1.42 6.35
N ILE A 86 0.11 0.39 5.66
CA ILE A 86 1.06 -0.59 6.21
C ILE A 86 2.37 0.09 6.64
N ALA A 87 2.98 0.89 5.74
CA ALA A 87 4.24 1.57 6.01
C ALA A 87 4.16 2.54 7.20
N SER A 88 3.04 3.27 7.33
CA SER A 88 2.82 4.20 8.44
C SER A 88 2.77 3.50 9.80
N GLN A 89 2.17 2.31 9.87
CA GLN A 89 2.12 1.51 11.10
C GLN A 89 3.49 0.95 11.45
N MET A 90 4.24 0.48 10.44
CA MET A 90 5.60 -0.01 10.61
C MET A 90 6.56 1.08 11.12
N GLY A 91 6.43 2.31 10.61
CA GLY A 91 7.24 3.46 11.04
C GLY A 91 6.95 3.87 12.49
N GLN A 92 5.71 3.70 12.95
CA GLN A 92 5.31 3.99 14.34
C GLN A 92 5.64 2.86 15.32
N GLY A 93 6.24 1.75 14.85
CA GLY A 93 6.50 0.57 15.69
C GLY A 93 5.23 -0.16 16.13
N LEU A 94 4.11 0.09 15.46
CA LEU A 94 2.82 -0.54 15.77
C LEU A 94 2.74 -1.94 15.16
N LYS A 95 1.89 -2.78 15.76
CA LYS A 95 1.46 -4.02 15.11
C LYS A 95 0.70 -3.65 13.84
N VAL A 96 1.11 -4.21 12.69
CA VAL A 96 0.44 -3.97 11.41
C VAL A 96 -0.95 -4.57 11.45
N ILE A 97 -1.97 -3.71 11.34
CA ILE A 97 -3.36 -4.06 11.06
C ILE A 97 -3.52 -3.97 9.54
N LEU A 98 -4.08 -5.01 8.93
CA LEU A 98 -4.25 -5.03 7.48
C LEU A 98 -5.46 -4.20 7.05
N PRO A 99 -5.46 -3.63 5.84
CA PRO A 99 -6.57 -2.82 5.34
C PRO A 99 -7.96 -3.50 5.43
N HIS A 100 -8.01 -4.83 5.27
CA HIS A 100 -9.25 -5.60 5.43
C HIS A 100 -9.58 -5.98 6.88
N GLU A 101 -8.61 -5.90 7.80
CA GLU A 101 -8.79 -6.14 9.25
C GLU A 101 -9.21 -4.87 10.00
N GLN A 102 -9.02 -3.69 9.40
CA GLN A 102 -9.47 -2.41 9.93
C GLN A 102 -10.99 -2.40 10.20
N ASP A 103 -11.72 -3.39 9.70
CA ASP A 103 -13.13 -3.26 9.47
C ASP A 103 -14.01 -4.47 9.81
N VAL A 104 -13.91 -4.98 11.04
CA VAL A 104 -15.04 -5.73 11.62
C VAL A 104 -16.07 -4.76 12.23
N GLU A 105 -15.62 -3.61 12.75
CA GLU A 105 -16.48 -2.64 13.43
C GLU A 105 -17.14 -1.61 12.49
N TYR A 106 -16.48 -1.15 11.42
CA TYR A 106 -17.12 -0.23 10.47
C TYR A 106 -18.14 -0.96 9.56
N LEU A 107 -17.93 -2.23 9.20
CA LEU A 107 -18.91 -3.11 8.55
C LEU A 107 -20.12 -3.34 9.47
N LYS A 108 -19.89 -3.52 10.78
CA LYS A 108 -20.97 -3.56 11.79
C LYS A 108 -21.71 -2.23 11.89
N ARG A 109 -21.02 -1.09 11.89
CA ARG A 109 -21.64 0.25 11.90
C ARG A 109 -22.44 0.52 10.64
N GLN A 110 -21.92 0.21 9.45
CA GLN A 110 -22.67 0.35 8.19
C GLN A 110 -23.93 -0.52 8.17
N LYS A 111 -23.88 -1.76 8.69
CA LYS A 111 -25.07 -2.60 8.86
C LYS A 111 -26.07 -2.04 9.89
N ARG A 112 -25.59 -1.36 10.93
CA ARG A 112 -26.43 -0.77 12.00
C ARG A 112 -27.14 0.53 11.56
N TYR A 113 -26.55 1.28 10.63
CA TYR A 113 -27.08 2.54 10.12
C TYR A 113 -27.79 2.45 8.76
N ARG A 114 -27.80 1.27 8.12
CA ARG A 114 -28.78 0.95 7.06
C ARG A 114 -30.14 0.67 7.70
N LYS A 115 -30.88 1.73 8.03
CA LYS A 115 -32.32 1.72 8.21
C LYS A 115 -32.98 2.44 7.04
#